data_AF-A0A1F3T858-F1
#
_entry.id   AF-A0A1F3T858-F1
#
_cell.length_a   1.000
_cell.length_b   1.000
_cell.length_c   1.000
_cell.angle_alpha   90.00
_cell.angle_beta   90.00
_cell.angle_gamma   90.00
#
_symmetry.space_group_name_H-M   'P 1'
#
loop_
_entity.id
_entity.type
_entity.pdbx_description
1 polymer ?
#
loop_
_entity_poly.entity_id
_entity_poly.type
_entity_poly.pdbx_seq_one_letter_code
_entity_poly.pdbx_strand_id
1 'polypeptide(L)'
;MHAETRWLGFATWNILPPLAFYALFQSYGAKPAVALAIVLSVSHAVLHGTGATRNSPFFLVSSFFTVTFGTLDLIGRTPQFYRFEPFFQNMILGVAFAATVFTRVPIAAWFAEGLPAALRPNSNEMNNGYLRKVTGAWAGHFFAKAMVFLYLAFQVTLAELVVLRSLIGGSSLLIMIGGEILIRKRRRLRGFRAHHQSVG
;
A
#
# COMPACT_ATOMS: atom_id res chain seq x y z
N MET A 1 22.16 18.62 0.29
CA MET A 1 20.92 18.59 1.10
C MET A 1 20.70 17.17 1.60
N HIS A 2 20.79 16.98 2.91
CA HIS A 2 21.07 15.68 3.54
C HIS A 2 19.87 14.73 3.56
N ALA A 3 20.13 13.44 3.45
CA ALA A 3 19.11 12.39 3.43
C ALA A 3 18.18 12.43 4.66
N GLU A 4 18.67 12.96 5.78
CA GLU A 4 17.93 13.08 7.04
C GLU A 4 16.72 14.01 6.96
N THR A 5 16.81 15.15 6.26
CA THR A 5 15.65 16.04 6.09
C THR A 5 14.57 15.43 5.19
N ARG A 6 14.95 14.56 4.25
CA ARG A 6 13.98 13.79 3.44
C ARG A 6 13.24 12.74 4.27
N TRP A 7 13.92 12.06 5.19
CA TRP A 7 13.30 11.07 6.06
C TRP A 7 12.34 11.68 7.07
N LEU A 8 12.71 12.80 7.68
CA LEU A 8 11.81 13.55 8.58
C LEU A 8 10.58 14.05 7.83
N GLY A 9 10.75 14.63 6.64
CA GLY A 9 9.62 15.03 5.80
C GLY A 9 8.72 13.86 5.41
N PHE A 10 9.29 12.71 5.04
CA PHE A 10 8.50 11.52 4.75
C PHE A 10 7.72 11.02 5.96
N ALA A 11 8.36 10.93 7.13
CA ALA A 11 7.73 10.47 8.36
C ALA A 11 6.59 11.41 8.77
N THR A 12 6.81 12.72 8.75
CA THR A 12 5.77 13.69 9.08
C THR A 12 4.61 13.61 8.09
N TRP A 13 4.85 13.55 6.79
CA TRP A 13 3.78 13.46 5.79
C TRP A 13 2.96 12.16 5.85
N ASN A 14 3.52 11.05 6.34
CA ASN A 14 2.79 9.78 6.46
C ASN A 14 2.12 9.59 7.83
N ILE A 15 2.68 10.15 8.90
CA ILE A 15 2.18 9.97 10.28
C ILE A 15 1.22 11.09 10.68
N LEU A 16 1.46 12.31 10.21
CA LEU A 16 0.66 13.47 10.58
C LEU A 16 -0.81 13.37 10.13
N PRO A 17 -1.15 12.90 8.91
CA PRO A 17 -2.55 12.82 8.51
C PRO A 17 -3.37 11.83 9.37
N PRO A 18 -2.92 10.59 9.66
CA PRO A 18 -3.60 9.71 10.60
C PRO A 18 -3.75 10.29 12.01
N LEU A 19 -2.72 10.98 12.52
CA LEU A 19 -2.78 11.61 13.85
C LEU A 19 -3.75 12.79 13.87
N ALA A 20 -3.74 13.65 12.85
CA ALA A 20 -4.67 14.76 12.72
C ALA A 20 -6.11 14.26 12.59
N PHE A 21 -6.34 13.19 11.82
CA PHE A 21 -7.62 12.51 11.76
C PHE A 21 -8.07 12.00 13.13
N TYR A 22 -7.19 11.29 13.85
CA TYR A 22 -7.48 10.75 15.18
C TYR A 22 -7.84 11.86 16.17
N ALA A 23 -7.03 12.93 16.23
CA ALA A 23 -7.28 14.07 17.12
C ALA A 23 -8.61 14.77 16.80
N LEU A 24 -8.89 15.00 15.51
CA LEU A 24 -10.13 15.66 15.10
C LEU A 24 -11.36 14.77 15.36
N PHE A 25 -11.22 13.46 15.20
CA PHE A 25 -12.27 12.49 15.51
C PHE A 25 -12.63 12.50 17.00
N GLN A 26 -11.64 12.53 17.89
CA GLN A 26 -11.88 12.57 19.33
C GLN A 26 -12.53 13.89 19.77
N SER A 27 -12.12 15.02 19.18
CA SER A 27 -12.60 16.33 19.60
C SER A 27 -13.95 16.74 18.99
N TYR A 28 -14.21 16.37 17.72
CA TYR A 28 -15.36 16.86 16.96
C TYR A 28 -16.19 15.75 16.29
N GLY A 29 -15.84 14.49 16.52
CA GLY A 29 -16.53 13.33 15.96
C GLY A 29 -16.16 13.01 14.52
N ALA A 30 -16.92 12.08 13.94
CA ALA A 30 -16.57 11.45 12.68
C ALA A 30 -16.62 12.37 11.45
N LYS A 31 -17.63 13.25 11.35
CA LYS A 31 -17.83 14.06 10.13
C LYS A 31 -16.67 15.03 9.86
N PRO A 32 -16.22 15.84 10.84
CA PRO A 32 -15.06 16.71 10.63
C PRO A 32 -13.78 15.92 10.30
N ALA A 33 -13.56 14.78 10.96
CA ALA A 33 -12.42 13.90 10.66
C ALA A 33 -12.44 13.40 9.21
N VAL A 34 -13.59 12.91 8.73
CA VAL A 34 -13.77 12.47 7.34
C VAL A 34 -13.58 13.63 6.36
N ALA A 35 -14.13 14.82 6.65
CA ALA A 35 -13.92 16.01 5.82
C ALA A 35 -12.43 16.37 5.70
N LEU A 36 -11.69 16.31 6.81
CA LEU A 36 -10.24 16.52 6.81
C LEU A 36 -9.53 15.49 5.93
N ALA A 37 -9.86 14.20 6.04
CA ALA A 37 -9.27 13.15 5.21
C ALA A 37 -9.49 13.40 3.71
N ILE A 38 -10.68 13.84 3.31
CA ILE A 38 -10.99 14.22 1.93
C ILE A 38 -10.14 15.40 1.49
N VAL A 39 -10.13 16.50 2.27
CA VAL A 39 -9.38 17.72 1.94
C VAL A 39 -7.90 17.42 1.79
N LEU A 40 -7.32 16.62 2.69
CA LEU A 40 -5.92 16.23 2.61
C LEU A 40 -5.65 15.36 1.39
N SER A 41 -6.52 14.39 1.08
CA SER A 41 -6.35 13.50 -0.08
C SER A 41 -6.44 14.27 -1.40
N VAL A 42 -7.40 15.19 -1.53
CA VAL A 42 -7.56 16.06 -2.71
C VAL A 42 -6.39 17.02 -2.83
N SER A 43 -6.01 17.70 -1.75
CA SER A 43 -4.85 18.61 -1.74
C SER A 43 -3.58 17.90 -2.18
N HIS A 44 -3.34 16.69 -1.67
CA HIS A 44 -2.18 15.89 -2.05
C HIS A 44 -2.22 15.46 -3.52
N ALA A 45 -3.40 15.05 -4.02
CA ALA A 45 -3.58 14.70 -5.43
C ALA A 45 -3.35 15.89 -6.38
N VAL A 46 -3.81 17.09 -6.00
CA VAL A 46 -3.62 18.32 -6.77
C VAL A 46 -2.14 18.73 -6.76
N LEU A 47 -1.52 18.83 -5.58
CA LEU A 47 -0.13 19.27 -5.43
C LEU A 47 0.85 18.36 -6.19
N HIS A 48 0.65 17.05 -6.15
CA HIS A 48 1.48 16.10 -6.93
C HIS A 48 1.02 15.95 -8.38
N GLY A 49 -0.25 16.21 -8.69
CA GLY A 49 -0.77 16.23 -10.05
C GLY A 49 -0.24 17.39 -10.89
N THR A 50 0.09 18.52 -10.26
CA THR A 50 0.66 19.71 -10.91
C THR A 50 2.20 19.73 -10.93
N GLY A 51 2.86 18.78 -10.26
CA GLY A 51 4.31 18.63 -10.23
C GLY A 51 4.84 17.57 -11.21
N ALA A 52 6.17 17.55 -11.44
CA ALA A 52 6.83 16.56 -12.31
C ALA A 52 6.81 15.11 -11.77
N THR A 53 6.17 14.85 -10.63
CA THR A 53 6.09 13.54 -9.99
C THR A 53 4.72 12.90 -10.22
N ARG A 54 4.66 11.87 -11.06
CA ARG A 54 3.41 11.18 -11.37
C ARG A 54 2.83 10.51 -10.12
N ASN A 55 1.54 10.75 -9.83
CA ASN A 55 0.82 10.07 -8.75
C ASN A 55 0.90 8.55 -8.91
N SER A 56 1.21 7.83 -7.82
CA SER A 56 1.24 6.38 -7.87
C SER A 56 -0.18 5.81 -8.08
N PRO A 57 -0.34 4.72 -8.84
CA PRO A 57 -1.65 4.09 -9.02
C PRO A 57 -2.32 3.72 -7.69
N PHE A 58 -1.56 3.30 -6.68
CA PHE A 58 -2.08 3.03 -5.34
C PHE A 58 -2.67 4.28 -4.69
N PHE A 59 -2.00 5.42 -4.81
CA PHE A 59 -2.49 6.67 -4.26
C PHE A 59 -3.77 7.10 -4.95
N LEU A 60 -3.86 6.99 -6.29
CA LEU A 60 -5.08 7.32 -7.03
C LEU A 60 -6.27 6.45 -6.61
N VAL A 61 -6.07 5.14 -6.51
CA VAL A 61 -7.12 4.21 -6.05
C VAL A 61 -7.53 4.53 -4.61
N SER A 62 -6.57 4.72 -3.71
CA SER A 62 -6.87 5.07 -2.32
C SER A 62 -7.60 6.39 -2.20
N SER A 63 -7.17 7.43 -2.91
CA SER A 63 -7.81 8.75 -2.92
C SER A 63 -9.21 8.70 -3.50
N PHE A 64 -9.44 7.91 -4.56
CA PHE A 64 -10.77 7.67 -5.09
C PHE A 64 -11.70 7.09 -4.01
N PHE A 65 -11.27 6.02 -3.31
CA PHE A 65 -12.08 5.43 -2.24
C PHE A 65 -12.31 6.39 -1.07
N THR A 66 -11.26 7.09 -0.61
CA THR A 66 -11.38 8.10 0.46
C THR A 66 -12.39 9.19 0.10
N VAL A 67 -12.33 9.73 -1.12
CA VAL A 67 -13.24 10.78 -1.57
C VAL A 67 -14.65 10.22 -1.73
N THR A 68 -14.83 9.11 -2.45
CA THR A 68 -16.16 8.54 -2.68
C THR A 68 -16.84 8.11 -1.39
N PHE A 69 -16.20 7.29 -0.56
CA PHE A 69 -16.81 6.82 0.70
C PHE A 69 -16.89 7.92 1.75
N GLY A 70 -15.90 8.82 1.79
CA GLY A 70 -15.95 9.98 2.68
C GLY A 70 -17.09 10.92 2.34
N THR A 71 -17.31 11.24 1.06
CA THR A 71 -18.43 12.08 0.62
C THR A 71 -19.77 11.43 0.92
N LEU A 72 -19.91 10.12 0.68
CA LEU A 72 -21.12 9.38 1.06
C LEU A 72 -21.39 9.45 2.58
N ASP A 73 -20.36 9.34 3.41
CA ASP A 73 -20.47 9.44 4.88
C ASP A 73 -20.78 10.86 5.37
N LEU A 74 -20.34 11.90 4.65
CA LEU A 74 -20.68 13.29 4.98
C LEU A 74 -22.17 13.58 4.73
N ILE A 75 -22.69 13.09 3.61
CA ILE A 75 -24.11 13.21 3.22
C ILE A 75 -24.99 12.34 4.12
N GLY A 76 -24.50 11.15 4.48
CA GLY A 76 -25.19 10.22 5.37
C GLY A 76 -25.39 10.76 6.78
N ARG A 77 -26.40 10.21 7.48
CA ARG A 77 -26.62 10.50 8.90
C ARG A 77 -25.59 9.81 9.79
N THR A 78 -25.18 8.60 9.41
CA THR A 78 -24.23 7.77 10.15
C THR A 78 -23.04 7.41 9.26
N PRO A 79 -21.80 7.70 9.66
CA PRO A 79 -20.62 7.38 8.87
C PRO A 79 -20.29 5.89 9.01
N GLN A 80 -20.56 5.13 7.96
CA GLN A 80 -20.38 3.67 7.91
C GLN A 80 -19.53 3.25 6.73
N PHE A 81 -19.59 3.96 5.60
CA PHE A 81 -18.91 3.55 4.37
C PHE A 81 -17.38 3.70 4.49
N TYR A 82 -16.91 4.75 5.16
CA TYR A 82 -15.47 4.99 5.34
C TYR A 82 -14.80 3.88 6.17
N ARG A 83 -15.55 3.19 7.05
CA ARG A 83 -15.03 2.02 7.79
C ARG A 83 -14.71 0.84 6.88
N PHE A 84 -15.45 0.64 5.80
CA PHE A 84 -15.22 -0.48 4.88
C PHE A 84 -14.22 -0.17 3.77
N GLU A 85 -13.74 1.08 3.69
CA GLU A 85 -12.74 1.51 2.71
C GLU A 85 -11.52 0.58 2.64
N PRO A 86 -10.85 0.22 3.77
CA PRO A 86 -9.66 -0.62 3.70
C PRO A 86 -10.00 -2.04 3.22
N PHE A 87 -11.18 -2.56 3.56
CA PHE A 87 -11.63 -3.86 3.07
C PHE A 87 -11.78 -3.84 1.55
N PHE A 88 -12.55 -2.90 0.99
CA PHE A 88 -12.80 -2.83 -0.44
C PHE A 88 -11.53 -2.57 -1.25
N GLN A 89 -10.66 -1.67 -0.76
CA GLN A 89 -9.40 -1.39 -1.43
C GLN A 89 -8.50 -2.64 -1.50
N ASN A 90 -8.35 -3.38 -0.40
CA ASN A 90 -7.55 -4.60 -0.40
C ASN A 90 -8.23 -5.73 -1.19
N MET A 91 -9.56 -5.83 -1.18
CA MET A 91 -10.30 -6.80 -1.99
C MET A 91 -10.07 -6.56 -3.49
N ILE A 92 -10.19 -5.32 -3.94
CA ILE A 92 -10.00 -4.95 -5.36
C ILE A 92 -8.54 -5.17 -5.79
N LEU A 93 -7.58 -4.82 -4.94
CA LEU A 93 -6.17 -5.14 -5.20
C LEU A 93 -5.94 -6.65 -5.27
N GLY A 94 -6.54 -7.43 -4.36
CA GLY A 94 -6.47 -8.89 -4.38
C GLY A 94 -7.01 -9.48 -5.69
N VAL A 95 -8.18 -9.02 -6.13
CA VAL A 95 -8.78 -9.41 -7.42
C VAL A 95 -7.92 -9.00 -8.60
N ALA A 96 -7.39 -7.77 -8.62
CA ALA A 96 -6.53 -7.29 -9.70
C ALA A 96 -5.22 -8.11 -9.80
N PHE A 97 -4.60 -8.42 -8.67
CA PHE A 97 -3.43 -9.31 -8.64
C PHE A 97 -3.79 -10.73 -9.09
N ALA A 98 -4.88 -11.31 -8.58
CA ALA A 98 -5.32 -12.65 -8.96
C ALA A 98 -5.62 -12.75 -10.47
N ALA A 99 -6.34 -11.78 -11.05
CA ALA A 99 -6.67 -11.75 -12.47
C ALA A 99 -5.41 -11.67 -13.35
N THR A 100 -4.38 -10.92 -12.91
CA THR A 100 -3.13 -10.76 -13.67
C THR A 100 -2.14 -11.91 -13.49
N VAL A 101 -2.43 -12.92 -12.68
CA VAL A 101 -1.63 -14.16 -12.66
C VAL A 101 -1.70 -14.87 -14.01
N PHE A 102 -2.84 -14.78 -14.70
CA PHE A 102 -3.10 -15.45 -15.97
C PHE A 102 -2.72 -14.61 -17.20
N THR A 103 -2.35 -13.34 -17.03
CA THR A 103 -1.97 -12.47 -18.14
C THR A 103 -0.52 -12.72 -18.59
N ARG A 104 -0.16 -12.12 -19.74
CA ARG A 104 1.23 -12.18 -20.26
C ARG A 104 2.21 -11.44 -19.36
N VAL A 105 1.78 -10.31 -18.77
CA VAL A 105 2.57 -9.49 -17.86
C VAL A 105 1.82 -9.37 -16.54
N PRO A 106 2.31 -10.00 -15.46
CA PRO A 106 1.69 -9.90 -14.14
C PRO A 106 1.86 -8.48 -13.58
N ILE A 107 0.89 -8.01 -12.79
CA ILE A 107 0.90 -6.63 -12.26
C ILE A 107 2.12 -6.34 -11.36
N ALA A 108 2.72 -7.37 -10.75
CA ALA A 108 3.96 -7.23 -10.01
C ALA A 108 5.13 -6.72 -10.88
N ALA A 109 5.13 -7.00 -12.19
CA ALA A 109 6.12 -6.46 -13.11
C ALA A 109 5.97 -4.94 -13.25
N TRP A 110 4.73 -4.44 -13.40
CA TRP A 110 4.44 -3.01 -13.42
C TRP A 110 4.88 -2.31 -12.14
N PHE A 111 4.69 -2.97 -10.98
CA PHE A 111 5.19 -2.44 -9.70
C PHE A 111 6.71 -2.43 -9.62
N ALA A 112 7.38 -3.49 -10.08
CA ALA A 112 8.82 -3.55 -10.12
C ALA A 112 9.44 -2.43 -10.98
N GLU A 113 8.79 -2.04 -12.07
CA GLU A 113 9.23 -0.94 -12.93
C GLU A 113 9.08 0.44 -12.27
N GLY A 114 8.08 0.61 -11.41
CA GLY A 114 7.84 1.84 -10.64
C GLY A 114 8.75 2.02 -9.41
N LEU A 115 9.54 1.01 -9.05
CA LEU A 115 10.49 1.11 -7.93
C LEU A 115 11.71 1.98 -8.29
N PRO A 116 12.33 2.67 -7.32
CA PRO A 116 13.60 3.36 -7.51
C PRO A 116 14.67 2.41 -8.08
N ALA A 117 15.58 2.91 -8.92
CA ALA A 117 16.59 2.11 -9.60
C ALA A 117 17.42 1.21 -8.65
N ALA A 118 17.64 1.64 -7.40
CA ALA A 118 18.34 0.87 -6.37
C ALA A 118 17.58 -0.38 -5.89
N LEU A 119 16.24 -0.40 -6.02
CA LEU A 119 15.36 -1.49 -5.57
C LEU A 119 14.77 -2.30 -6.74
N ARG A 120 14.79 -1.72 -7.94
CA ARG A 120 14.33 -2.37 -9.18
C ARG A 120 15.06 -3.70 -9.39
N PRO A 121 14.34 -4.83 -9.55
CA PRO A 121 14.97 -6.09 -9.88
C PRO A 121 15.66 -6.03 -11.25
N ASN A 122 16.81 -6.70 -11.38
CA ASN A 122 17.48 -6.86 -12.68
C ASN A 122 16.61 -7.71 -13.62
N SER A 123 16.38 -7.20 -14.83
CA SER A 123 15.56 -7.84 -15.86
C SER A 123 16.03 -9.26 -16.21
N ASN A 124 17.32 -9.55 -16.11
CA ASN A 124 17.91 -10.87 -16.37
C ASN A 124 17.58 -11.94 -15.29
N GLU A 125 17.12 -11.56 -14.09
CA GLU A 125 16.78 -12.51 -13.01
C GLU A 125 15.26 -12.79 -12.91
N MET A 126 14.43 -12.03 -13.63
CA MET A 126 12.96 -12.09 -13.56
C MET A 126 12.37 -13.11 -14.55
N ASN A 127 12.47 -14.39 -14.22
CA ASN A 127 11.67 -15.41 -14.93
C ASN A 127 10.17 -15.16 -14.68
N ASN A 128 9.35 -15.13 -15.74
CA ASN A 128 7.88 -14.98 -15.68
C ASN A 128 7.22 -15.91 -14.64
N GLY A 129 7.74 -17.13 -14.48
CA GLY A 129 7.23 -18.08 -13.48
C GLY A 129 7.42 -17.60 -12.02
N TYR A 130 8.50 -16.88 -11.73
CA TYR A 130 8.72 -16.27 -10.42
C TYR A 130 7.74 -15.12 -10.17
N LEU A 131 7.58 -14.22 -11.14
CA LEU A 131 6.67 -13.08 -11.02
C LEU A 131 5.22 -13.52 -10.83
N ARG A 132 4.79 -14.61 -11.48
CA ARG A 132 3.46 -15.19 -11.26
C ARG A 132 3.28 -15.72 -9.85
N LYS A 133 4.26 -16.44 -9.29
CA LYS A 133 4.23 -16.91 -7.89
C LYS A 133 4.17 -15.75 -6.91
N VAL A 134 4.98 -14.72 -7.14
CA VAL A 134 4.97 -13.49 -6.34
C VAL A 134 3.60 -12.80 -6.42
N THR A 135 3.05 -12.66 -7.63
CA THR A 135 1.71 -12.07 -7.86
C THR A 135 0.60 -12.85 -7.16
N GLY A 136 0.65 -14.19 -7.18
CA GLY A 136 -0.29 -15.04 -6.45
C GLY A 136 -0.16 -14.88 -4.92
N ALA A 137 1.08 -14.82 -4.40
CA ALA A 137 1.31 -14.54 -2.99
C ALA A 137 0.77 -13.16 -2.57
N TRP A 138 0.94 -12.15 -3.43
CA TRP A 138 0.35 -10.82 -3.23
C TRP A 138 -1.18 -10.86 -3.21
N ALA A 139 -1.80 -11.55 -4.16
CA ALA A 139 -3.24 -11.71 -4.18
C ALA A 139 -3.76 -12.32 -2.86
N GLY A 140 -3.14 -13.41 -2.42
CA GLY A 140 -3.48 -14.05 -1.13
C GLY A 140 -3.28 -13.11 0.06
N HIS A 141 -2.18 -12.35 0.08
CA HIS A 141 -1.93 -11.36 1.13
C HIS A 141 -3.00 -10.26 1.17
N PHE A 142 -3.38 -9.72 0.00
CA PHE A 142 -4.42 -8.70 -0.09
C PHE A 142 -5.79 -9.23 0.34
N PHE A 143 -6.15 -10.46 -0.01
CA PHE A 143 -7.38 -11.08 0.49
C PHE A 143 -7.36 -11.28 2.00
N ALA A 144 -6.25 -11.80 2.57
CA ALA A 144 -6.12 -11.96 4.02
C ALA A 144 -6.25 -10.61 4.72
N LYS A 145 -5.60 -9.57 4.20
CA LYS A 145 -5.68 -8.20 4.73
C LYS A 145 -7.08 -7.60 4.61
N ALA A 146 -7.79 -7.89 3.52
CA ALA A 146 -9.19 -7.51 3.37
C ALA A 146 -10.04 -8.16 4.47
N MET A 147 -9.90 -9.46 4.72
CA MET A 147 -10.63 -10.15 5.80
C MET A 147 -10.32 -9.58 7.18
N VAL A 148 -9.04 -9.26 7.46
CA VAL A 148 -8.65 -8.61 8.71
C VAL A 148 -9.33 -7.25 8.84
N PHE A 149 -9.36 -6.42 7.80
CA PHE A 149 -10.04 -5.13 7.88
C PHE A 149 -11.56 -5.24 7.94
N LEU A 150 -12.15 -6.26 7.32
CA LEU A 150 -13.57 -6.54 7.47
C LEU A 150 -13.90 -6.87 8.92
N TYR A 151 -13.11 -7.75 9.55
CA TYR A 151 -13.24 -8.07 10.97
C TYR A 151 -13.07 -6.83 11.84
N LEU A 152 -12.01 -6.04 11.64
CA LEU A 152 -11.74 -4.83 12.42
C LEU A 152 -12.85 -3.77 12.24
N ALA A 153 -13.45 -3.64 11.05
CA ALA A 153 -14.52 -2.66 10.81
C ALA A 153 -15.72 -2.83 11.75
N PHE A 154 -15.97 -4.06 12.21
CA PHE A 154 -17.02 -4.39 13.18
C PHE A 154 -16.57 -4.32 14.65
N GLN A 155 -15.27 -4.43 14.93
CA GLN A 155 -14.75 -4.57 16.29
C GLN A 155 -14.21 -3.28 16.88
N VAL A 156 -13.68 -2.38 16.04
CA VAL A 156 -12.95 -1.18 16.50
C VAL A 156 -13.65 0.11 16.09
N THR A 157 -13.29 1.21 16.73
CA THR A 157 -13.75 2.55 16.35
C THR A 157 -13.10 3.00 15.03
N LEU A 158 -13.69 3.99 14.37
CA LEU A 158 -13.13 4.50 13.12
C LEU A 158 -11.72 5.09 13.30
N ALA A 159 -11.48 5.74 14.43
CA ALA A 159 -10.17 6.31 14.76
C ALA A 159 -9.10 5.23 14.94
N GLU A 160 -9.40 4.18 15.70
CA GLU A 160 -8.51 3.01 15.86
C GLU A 160 -8.26 2.32 14.53
N LEU A 161 -9.28 2.20 13.67
CA LEU A 161 -9.15 1.57 12.36
C LEU A 161 -8.15 2.33 11.47
N VAL A 162 -8.17 3.67 11.48
CA VAL A 162 -7.22 4.49 10.73
C VAL A 162 -5.79 4.29 11.23
N VAL A 163 -5.58 4.20 12.55
CA VAL A 163 -4.26 3.94 13.14
C VAL A 163 -3.77 2.53 12.78
N LEU A 164 -4.62 1.51 12.97
CA LEU A 164 -4.32 0.12 12.62
C LEU A 164 -4.03 -0.02 11.14
N ARG A 165 -4.74 0.71 10.28
CA ARG A 165 -4.46 0.74 8.83
C ARG A 165 -3.05 1.21 8.53
N SER A 166 -2.58 2.28 9.17
CA SER A 166 -1.22 2.79 9.00
C SER A 166 -0.18 1.78 9.48
N LEU A 167 -0.40 1.13 10.62
CA LEU A 167 0.51 0.12 11.17
C LEU A 167 0.58 -1.15 10.32
N ILE A 168 -0.57 -1.70 9.93
CA ILE A 168 -0.68 -2.89 9.08
C ILE A 168 -0.16 -2.58 7.67
N GLY A 169 -0.43 -1.37 7.15
CA GLY A 169 0.08 -0.90 5.87
C GLY A 169 1.60 -0.80 5.85
N GLY A 170 2.19 -0.14 6.84
CA GLY A 170 3.64 0.04 6.96
C GLY A 170 4.38 -1.29 7.16
N SER A 171 3.87 -2.16 8.03
CA SER A 171 4.45 -3.49 8.25
C SER A 171 4.35 -4.38 7.02
N SER A 172 3.20 -4.37 6.32
CA SER A 172 3.03 -5.09 5.05
C SER A 172 4.08 -4.68 4.03
N LEU A 173 4.32 -3.37 3.82
CA LEU A 173 5.37 -2.84 2.95
C LEU A 173 6.77 -3.33 3.32
N LEU A 174 7.11 -3.30 4.61
CA LEU A 174 8.40 -3.81 5.11
C LEU A 174 8.56 -5.30 4.85
N ILE A 175 7.49 -6.09 5.03
CA ILE A 175 7.48 -7.52 4.72
C ILE A 175 7.67 -7.73 3.21
N MET A 176 7.06 -6.91 2.35
CA MET A 176 7.25 -7.03 0.89
C MET A 176 8.71 -6.83 0.52
N ILE A 177 9.28 -5.69 0.92
CA ILE A 177 10.62 -5.27 0.54
C ILE A 177 11.66 -6.19 1.18
N GLY A 178 11.50 -6.46 2.48
CA GLY A 178 12.39 -7.33 3.24
C GLY A 178 12.34 -8.77 2.73
N GLY A 179 11.16 -9.29 2.42
CA GLY A 179 10.97 -10.63 1.84
C GLY A 179 11.66 -10.76 0.50
N GLU A 180 11.54 -9.76 -0.38
CA GLU A 180 12.18 -9.77 -1.68
C GLU A 180 13.71 -9.70 -1.57
N ILE A 181 14.25 -8.82 -0.72
CA ILE A 181 15.69 -8.72 -0.44
C ILE A 181 16.24 -10.05 0.09
N LEU A 182 15.51 -10.70 1.02
CA LEU A 182 15.92 -11.97 1.61
C LEU A 182 15.96 -13.11 0.58
N ILE A 183 14.94 -13.21 -0.28
CA ILE A 183 14.89 -14.23 -1.33
C ILE A 183 16.03 -14.03 -2.33
N ARG A 184 16.31 -12.78 -2.73
CA ARG A 184 17.43 -12.46 -3.63
C ARG A 184 18.78 -12.83 -3.01
N LYS A 185 19.02 -12.48 -1.75
CA LYS A 185 20.26 -12.84 -1.02
C LYS A 185 20.44 -14.36 -0.96
N ARG A 186 19.38 -15.11 -0.66
CA ARG A 186 19.41 -16.59 -0.64
C ARG A 186 19.72 -17.20 -2.02
N ARG A 187 19.19 -16.65 -3.11
CA ARG A 187 19.48 -17.15 -4.47
C ARG A 187 20.92 -16.91 -4.89
N ARG A 188 21.47 -15.72 -4.64
CA ARG A 188 22.88 -15.41 -4.93
C ARG A 188 23.83 -16.36 -4.20
N LEU A 189 23.58 -16.63 -2.92
CA LEU A 189 24.39 -17.55 -2.13
C LEU A 189 24.33 -19.01 -2.64
N ARG A 190 23.18 -19.46 -3.14
CA ARG A 190 23.05 -20.80 -3.74
C ARG A 190 23.76 -20.90 -5.10
N GLY A 191 23.66 -19.88 -5.94
CA GLY A 191 24.39 -19.81 -7.21
C GLY A 191 25.91 -19.84 -7.02
N PHE A 192 26.42 -19.13 -6.01
CA PHE A 192 27.85 -19.12 -5.68
C PHE A 192 28.37 -20.50 -5.22
N ARG A 193 27.57 -21.25 -4.43
CA ARG A 193 27.93 -22.62 -4.02
C ARG A 193 27.93 -23.61 -5.19
N ALA A 194 26.99 -23.50 -6.12
CA ALA A 194 26.93 -24.37 -7.29
C ALA A 194 28.14 -24.15 -8.22
N HIS A 195 28.59 -22.90 -8.37
CA HIS A 195 29.75 -22.57 -9.20
C HIS A 195 31.09 -23.04 -8.60
N HIS A 196 31.20 -23.13 -7.27
CA HIS A 196 32.38 -23.70 -6.61
C HIS A 196 32.45 -25.22 -6.67
N GLN A 197 31.31 -25.91 -6.80
CA GLN A 197 31.26 -27.37 -6.94
C GLN A 197 31.51 -27.87 -8.37
N SER A 198 31.39 -27.00 -9.38
CA SER A 198 31.65 -27.36 -10.78
C SER A 198 33.07 -27.03 -11.27
N VAL A 199 33.91 -26.44 -10.41
CA VAL A 199 35.29 -26.00 -10.75
C VAL A 199 36.34 -26.77 -9.92
N GLY A 200 35.91 -27.71 -9.07
CA GLY A 200 36.77 -28.68 -8.39
C GLY A 200 36.52 -30.08 -8.94
#